data_AF-A0A495A3N2-F1
#
_entry.id   AF-A0A495A3N2-F1
#
_cell.length_a   1.000
_cell.length_b   1.000
_cell.length_c   1.000
_cell.angle_alpha   90.00
_cell.angle_beta   90.00
_cell.angle_gamma   90.00
#
_symmetry.space_group_name_H-M   'P 1'
#
loop_
_entity.id
_entity.type
_entity.pdbx_description
1 polymer ?
#
loop_
_entity_poly.entity_id
_entity_poly.type
_entity_poly.pdbx_seq_one_letter_code
_entity_poly.pdbx_strand_id
1 'polypeptide(L)'
;MNYTFNGKKSTFQNDTAEATILFKKVDESSVAIDVTMKHYATDTIATYQKDIVLKEDGTIHHYPIKNYEVEGKIVGKNNTTKKYFTHILGEEGYQEFRKKFLKEYALRKEMELSCIL
;
A
#
# COMPACT_ATOMS: atom_id res chain seq x y z
N MET A 1 -2.07 22.09 5.35
CA MET A 1 -1.15 21.08 4.77
C MET A 1 -1.98 20.20 3.85
N ASN A 2 -1.60 20.05 2.58
CA ASN A 2 -2.42 19.35 1.60
C ASN A 2 -1.61 18.28 0.85
N TYR A 3 -2.22 17.13 0.56
CA TYR A 3 -1.63 16.11 -0.30
C TYR A 3 -1.56 16.62 -1.75
N THR A 4 -0.42 16.44 -2.41
CA THR A 4 -0.22 16.89 -3.80
C THR A 4 -0.02 15.74 -4.79
N PHE A 5 0.32 14.53 -4.32
CA PHE A 5 0.48 13.39 -5.21
C PHE A 5 -0.88 12.80 -5.63
N ASN A 6 -1.09 12.64 -6.93
CA ASN A 6 -2.25 11.93 -7.47
C ASN A 6 -1.81 11.03 -8.62
N GLY A 7 -1.95 9.71 -8.44
CA GLY A 7 -1.59 8.71 -9.45
C GLY A 7 -0.13 8.25 -9.43
N LYS A 8 0.64 8.57 -8.38
CA LYS A 8 2.04 8.13 -8.31
C LYS A 8 2.10 6.62 -8.04
N LYS A 9 2.80 5.88 -8.91
CA LYS A 9 2.96 4.43 -8.83
C LYS A 9 4.36 4.06 -8.34
N SER A 10 4.46 2.97 -7.59
CA SER A 10 5.69 2.23 -7.31
C SER A 10 5.47 0.77 -7.68
N THR A 11 6.50 0.11 -8.18
CA THR A 11 6.47 -1.34 -8.41
C THR A 11 7.64 -1.97 -7.67
N PHE A 12 7.36 -3.05 -6.96
CA PHE A 12 8.33 -3.95 -6.36
C PHE A 12 8.22 -5.30 -7.06
N GLN A 13 9.35 -5.92 -7.38
CA GLN A 13 9.40 -7.24 -8.02
C GLN A 13 10.50 -8.06 -7.35
N ASN A 14 10.25 -9.35 -7.20
CA ASN A 14 11.24 -10.37 -6.86
C ASN A 14 11.04 -11.59 -7.78
N ASP A 15 11.74 -12.70 -7.53
CA ASP A 15 11.64 -13.90 -8.39
C ASP A 15 10.25 -14.58 -8.34
N THR A 16 9.47 -14.33 -7.29
CA THR A 16 8.20 -15.01 -7.02
C THR A 16 7.00 -14.22 -7.53
N ALA A 17 7.08 -12.89 -7.48
CA ALA A 17 5.91 -12.02 -7.62
C ALA A 17 6.27 -10.55 -7.90
N GLU A 18 5.24 -9.79 -8.28
CA GLU A 18 5.26 -8.33 -8.30
C GLU A 18 4.22 -7.73 -7.37
N ALA A 19 4.51 -6.52 -6.88
CA ALA A 19 3.61 -5.68 -6.12
C ALA A 19 3.62 -4.26 -6.69
N THR A 20 2.49 -3.81 -7.20
CA THR A 20 2.24 -2.42 -7.60
C THR A 20 1.55 -1.68 -6.46
N ILE A 21 2.05 -0.50 -6.11
CA ILE A 21 1.45 0.43 -5.15
C ILE A 21 1.06 1.69 -5.92
N LEU A 22 -0.19 2.12 -5.81
CA LEU A 22 -0.71 3.33 -6.43
C LEU A 22 -1.27 4.26 -5.35
N PHE A 23 -0.73 5.47 -5.32
CA PHE A 23 -1.15 6.52 -4.40
C PHE A 23 -2.10 7.47 -5.12
N LYS A 24 -3.34 7.57 -4.65
CA LYS A 24 -4.41 8.43 -5.21
C LYS A 24 -4.81 9.48 -4.19
N LYS A 25 -4.85 10.74 -4.62
CA LYS A 25 -5.46 11.80 -3.81
C LYS A 25 -6.96 11.56 -3.78
N VAL A 26 -7.55 11.48 -2.58
CA VAL A 26 -9.01 11.43 -2.40
C VAL A 26 -9.52 12.84 -2.21
N ASP A 27 -8.88 13.60 -1.34
CA ASP A 27 -9.15 15.01 -1.08
C ASP A 27 -7.87 15.71 -0.60
N GLU A 28 -7.98 16.96 -0.12
CA GLU A 28 -6.83 17.73 0.34
C GLU A 28 -6.09 17.11 1.53
N SER A 29 -6.78 16.35 2.38
CA SER A 29 -6.23 15.74 3.59
C SER A 29 -6.27 14.22 3.58
N SER A 30 -6.67 13.58 2.48
CA SER A 30 -6.80 12.14 2.36
C SER A 30 -6.17 11.57 1.09
N VAL A 31 -5.53 10.42 1.28
CA VAL A 31 -4.91 9.60 0.25
C VAL A 31 -5.37 8.17 0.36
N ALA A 32 -5.76 7.60 -0.78
CA ALA A 32 -5.96 6.17 -0.95
C ALA A 32 -4.68 5.54 -1.49
N ILE A 33 -4.29 4.43 -0.89
CA ILE A 33 -3.20 3.56 -1.35
C ILE A 33 -3.82 2.27 -1.82
N ASP A 34 -3.78 2.07 -3.13
CA ASP A 34 -4.20 0.82 -3.76
C ASP A 34 -2.96 -0.03 -3.98
N VAL A 35 -3.00 -1.29 -3.58
CA VAL A 35 -1.93 -2.23 -3.81
C VAL A 35 -2.48 -3.41 -4.59
N THR A 36 -1.72 -3.84 -5.58
CA THR A 36 -1.99 -5.02 -6.40
C THR A 36 -0.74 -5.89 -6.38
N MET A 37 -0.88 -7.16 -6.04
CA MET A 37 0.20 -8.14 -6.09
C MET A 37 -0.18 -9.26 -7.04
N LYS A 38 0.82 -9.79 -7.73
CA LYS A 38 0.67 -10.89 -8.67
C LYS A 38 1.78 -11.92 -8.44
N HIS A 39 1.43 -13.15 -8.10
CA HIS A 39 2.35 -14.29 -8.06
C HIS A 39 2.60 -14.77 -9.50
N TYR A 40 3.86 -14.95 -9.90
CA TYR A 40 4.18 -15.31 -11.29
C TYR A 40 3.82 -16.75 -11.65
N ALA A 41 4.13 -17.72 -10.80
CA ALA A 41 3.90 -19.14 -11.12
C ALA A 41 2.42 -19.55 -11.14
N THR A 42 1.60 -18.96 -10.26
CA THR A 42 0.18 -19.33 -10.12
C THR A 42 -0.78 -18.32 -10.74
N ASP A 43 -0.25 -17.22 -11.29
CA ASP A 43 -1.00 -16.04 -11.72
C ASP A 43 -1.92 -15.45 -10.63
N THR A 44 -1.68 -15.79 -9.36
CA THR A 44 -2.57 -15.38 -8.27
C THR A 44 -2.49 -13.87 -8.03
N ILE A 45 -3.63 -13.19 -8.04
CA ILE A 45 -3.74 -11.75 -7.83
C ILE A 45 -4.39 -11.47 -6.47
N ALA A 46 -3.74 -10.59 -5.71
CA ALA A 46 -4.33 -10.02 -4.51
C ALA A 46 -4.31 -8.50 -4.56
N THR A 47 -5.40 -7.86 -4.16
CA THR A 47 -5.51 -6.41 -4.11
C THR A 47 -5.97 -5.95 -2.75
N TYR A 48 -5.57 -4.75 -2.36
CA TYR A 48 -6.12 -4.09 -1.18
C TYR A 48 -6.09 -2.58 -1.32
N GLN A 49 -6.98 -1.92 -0.59
CA GLN A 49 -6.96 -0.49 -0.44
C GLN A 49 -6.70 -0.11 1.03
N LYS A 50 -5.98 0.97 1.25
CA LYS A 50 -5.81 1.58 2.58
C LYS A 50 -5.87 3.09 2.45
N ASP A 51 -6.60 3.73 3.35
CA ASP A 51 -6.63 5.19 3.39
C ASP A 51 -5.69 5.72 4.46
N ILE A 52 -5.17 6.91 4.19
CA ILE A 52 -4.34 7.69 5.08
C ILE A 52 -4.91 9.10 5.10
N VAL A 53 -5.04 9.66 6.30
CA VAL A 53 -5.62 10.98 6.49
C VAL A 53 -4.69 11.83 7.35
N LEU A 54 -4.38 13.02 6.85
CA LEU A 54 -3.74 14.08 7.62
C LEU A 54 -4.81 14.79 8.45
N LYS A 55 -4.66 14.76 9.77
CA LYS A 55 -5.56 15.41 10.71
C LYS A 55 -5.17 16.88 10.87
N GLU A 56 -6.10 17.68 11.38
CA GLU A 56 -5.91 19.13 11.57
C GLU A 56 -4.76 19.46 12.52
N ASP A 57 -4.47 18.57 13.47
CA ASP A 57 -3.34 18.67 14.41
C ASP A 57 -1.98 18.30 13.77
N GLY A 58 -1.94 18.06 12.46
CA GLY A 58 -0.74 17.65 11.73
C GLY A 58 -0.38 16.17 11.89
N THR A 59 -1.15 15.39 12.66
CA THR A 59 -0.92 13.95 12.81
C THR A 59 -1.44 13.19 11.60
N ILE A 60 -0.83 12.04 11.31
CA ILE A 60 -1.27 11.18 10.22
C ILE A 60 -1.95 9.95 10.79
N HIS A 61 -3.21 9.77 10.43
CA HIS A 61 -3.97 8.59 10.78
C HIS A 61 -3.92 7.55 9.66
N HIS A 62 -3.58 6.32 10.04
CA HIS A 62 -3.56 5.17 9.15
C HIS A 62 -4.79 4.31 9.37
N TYR A 63 -5.74 4.32 8.43
CA TYR A 63 -6.90 3.46 8.54
C TYR A 63 -6.53 1.98 8.31
N PRO A 64 -7.30 1.03 8.86
CA PRO A 64 -7.13 -0.38 8.54
C PRO A 64 -7.30 -0.63 7.04
N ILE A 65 -6.70 -1.72 6.55
CA ILE A 65 -6.92 -2.19 5.18
C ILE A 65 -8.42 -2.44 4.95
N LYS A 66 -8.90 -2.04 3.77
CA LYS A 66 -10.25 -2.27 3.26
C LYS A 66 -10.18 -2.89 1.86
N ASN A 67 -11.31 -3.45 1.41
CA ASN A 67 -11.46 -4.03 0.07
C ASN A 67 -10.34 -5.03 -0.25
N TYR A 68 -10.04 -5.92 0.70
CA TYR A 68 -9.05 -6.95 0.46
C TYR A 68 -9.65 -8.03 -0.42
N GLU A 69 -9.07 -8.24 -1.59
CA GLU A 69 -9.53 -9.23 -2.55
C GLU A 69 -8.39 -10.15 -2.95
N VAL A 70 -8.71 -11.43 -3.13
CA VAL A 70 -7.82 -12.46 -3.68
C VAL A 70 -8.59 -13.16 -4.77
N GLU A 71 -8.03 -13.24 -5.98
CA GLU A 71 -8.74 -13.78 -7.16
C GLU A 71 -10.10 -13.10 -7.40
N GLY A 72 -10.19 -11.80 -7.16
CA GLY A 72 -11.44 -11.02 -7.28
C GLY A 72 -12.51 -11.34 -6.23
N LYS A 73 -12.18 -12.10 -5.18
CA LYS A 73 -13.09 -12.41 -4.07
C LYS A 73 -12.71 -11.63 -2.82
N ILE A 74 -13.68 -10.92 -2.23
CA ILE A 74 -13.49 -10.20 -0.97
C ILE A 74 -13.19 -11.20 0.15
N VAL A 75 -12.08 -11.00 0.85
CA VAL A 75 -11.64 -11.81 1.98
C VAL A 75 -11.71 -11.01 3.28
N GLY A 76 -12.25 -11.63 4.34
CA GLY A 76 -12.43 -10.98 5.64
C GLY A 76 -11.11 -10.57 6.32
N LYS A 77 -11.15 -9.45 7.06
CA LYS A 77 -9.99 -8.83 7.75
C LYS A 77 -9.17 -9.79 8.63
N ASN A 78 -9.79 -10.81 9.21
CA ASN A 78 -9.20 -11.61 10.28
C ASN A 78 -8.26 -12.74 9.81
N ASN A 79 -8.20 -13.05 8.50
CA ASN A 79 -7.25 -14.04 7.97
C ASN A 79 -6.13 -13.43 7.12
N THR A 80 -5.75 -12.22 7.54
CA THR A 80 -4.51 -11.46 7.41
C THR A 80 -3.82 -11.37 6.06
N THR A 81 -3.64 -10.11 5.64
CA THR A 81 -2.59 -9.57 4.78
C THR A 81 -1.30 -10.38 4.86
N LYS A 82 -0.78 -10.68 6.06
CA LYS A 82 0.43 -11.51 6.21
C LYS A 82 0.27 -12.90 5.57
N LYS A 83 -0.80 -13.65 5.84
CA LYS A 83 -0.99 -15.01 5.33
C LYS A 83 -0.96 -15.05 3.81
N TYR A 84 -1.71 -14.18 3.16
CA TYR A 84 -1.78 -14.15 1.70
C TYR A 84 -0.57 -13.47 1.06
N PHE A 85 0.03 -12.48 1.70
CA PHE A 85 1.20 -11.81 1.13
C PHE A 85 2.44 -12.67 1.29
N THR A 86 2.60 -13.35 2.42
CA THR A 86 3.63 -14.40 2.58
C THR A 86 3.39 -15.53 1.58
N HIS A 87 2.12 -15.91 1.31
CA HIS A 87 1.83 -16.90 0.27
C HIS A 87 2.20 -16.43 -1.14
N ILE A 88 1.96 -15.15 -1.45
CA ILE A 88 2.19 -14.58 -2.79
C ILE A 88 3.65 -14.16 -3.02
N LEU A 89 4.28 -13.51 -2.05
CA LEU A 89 5.62 -12.94 -2.16
C LEU A 89 6.72 -13.84 -1.55
N GLY A 90 6.33 -14.88 -0.80
CA GLY A 90 7.22 -15.55 0.16
C GLY A 90 7.40 -14.72 1.45
N GLU A 91 7.89 -15.33 2.53
CA GLU A 91 8.13 -14.59 3.79
C GLU A 91 9.19 -13.51 3.61
N GLU A 92 10.30 -13.82 2.92
CA GLU A 92 11.36 -12.84 2.65
C GLU A 92 10.88 -11.70 1.75
N GLY A 93 10.15 -12.02 0.68
CA GLY A 93 9.55 -11.01 -0.20
C GLY A 93 8.50 -10.16 0.51
N TYR A 94 7.72 -10.72 1.43
CA TYR A 94 6.79 -9.96 2.27
C TYR A 94 7.53 -8.99 3.20
N GLN A 95 8.61 -9.42 3.86
CA GLN A 95 9.38 -8.52 4.74
C GLN A 95 10.08 -7.42 3.94
N GLU A 96 10.62 -7.73 2.75
CA GLU A 96 11.22 -6.73 1.87
C GLU A 96 10.19 -5.74 1.34
N PHE A 97 9.05 -6.23 0.85
CA PHE A 97 7.92 -5.40 0.44
C PHE A 97 7.48 -4.48 1.57
N ARG A 98 7.29 -5.02 2.79
CA ARG A 98 6.90 -4.23 3.95
C ARG A 98 7.93 -3.14 4.27
N LYS A 99 9.23 -3.47 4.22
CA LYS A 99 10.31 -2.51 4.49
C LYS A 99 10.38 -1.42 3.41
N LYS A 100 10.30 -1.78 2.14
CA LYS A 100 10.29 -0.85 1.00
C LYS A 100 9.04 0.02 1.02
N PHE A 101 7.87 -0.56 1.23
CA PHE A 101 6.61 0.16 1.38
C PHE A 101 6.69 1.20 2.51
N LEU A 102 7.13 0.80 3.71
CA LEU A 102 7.27 1.72 4.84
C LEU A 102 8.30 2.83 4.57
N LYS A 103 9.42 2.51 3.92
CA LYS A 103 10.46 3.48 3.56
C LYS A 103 9.97 4.46 2.50
N GLU A 104 9.37 3.99 1.42
CA GLU A 104 8.81 4.85 0.37
C GLU A 104 7.70 5.73 0.91
N TYR A 105 6.86 5.17 1.76
CA TYR A 105 5.82 5.92 2.44
C TYR A 105 6.41 7.02 3.34
N ALA A 106 7.43 6.70 4.15
CA ALA A 106 8.11 7.67 5.00
C ALA A 106 8.79 8.79 4.19
N LEU A 107 9.49 8.45 3.11
CA LEU A 107 10.12 9.43 2.22
C LEU A 107 9.10 10.34 1.53
N ARG A 108 7.99 9.77 1.04
CA ARG A 108 6.92 10.56 0.41
C ARG A 108 6.27 11.50 1.43
N LYS A 109 6.09 11.03 2.67
CA LYS A 109 5.62 11.85 3.80
C LYS A 109 6.59 12.99 4.10
N GLU A 110 7.89 12.71 4.20
CA GLU A 110 8.91 13.74 4.47
C GLU A 110 8.96 14.78 3.36
N MET A 111 8.93 14.37 2.09
CA MET A 111 8.87 15.30 0.95
C MET A 111 7.67 16.25 1.07
N GLU A 112 6.49 15.75 1.40
CA GLU A 112 5.30 16.60 1.53
C GLU A 112 5.33 17.51 2.76
N LEU A 113 5.81 17.03 3.91
CA LEU A 113 5.98 17.89 5.10
C LEU A 113 7.04 18.97 4.86
N SER A 114 8.09 18.66 4.11
CA SER A 114 9.18 19.59 3.78
C SER A 114 8.78 20.66 2.75
N CYS A 115 7.77 20.41 1.91
CA CYS A 115 7.21 21.44 1.02
C CYS A 115 6.34 22.48 1.75
N ILE A 116 6.09 22.30 3.04
CA ILE A 116 5.20 23.14 3.85
C ILE A 116 5.98 23.92 4.93
N LEU A 117 7.30 23.72 4.99
CA LEU A 117 8.27 24.48 5.82
C LEU A 117 9.08 25.42 4.94
#